data_AF-A0A3S4KHT3-F1
#
_entry.id   AF-A0A3S4KHT3-F1
#
_cell.length_a   1.000
_cell.length_b   1.000
_cell.length_c   1.000
_cell.angle_alpha   90.00
_cell.angle_beta   90.00
_cell.angle_gamma   90.00
#
_symmetry.space_group_name_H-M   'P 1'
#
loop_
_entity.id
_entity.type
_entity.pdbx_description
1 polymer ?
#
loop_
_entity_poly.entity_id
_entity_poly.type
_entity_poly.pdbx_seq_one_letter_code
_entity_poly.pdbx_strand_id
1 'polypeptide(L)'
;MTRIQRDFPQAESVHRLDMATSGVIVVALNKAAERELKRQFREREPKKQYVARVWGHPQPGGRPRGFTADLRLAEPAKAEGVL
;
A
#
# COMPACT_ATOMS: atom_id res chain seq x y z
N MET A 1 3.49 13.16 13.07
CA MET A 1 4.38 11.98 13.20
C MET A 1 4.85 11.76 14.64
N THR A 2 3.98 12.04 15.62
CA THR A 2 4.38 12.18 17.03
C THR A 2 4.61 10.86 17.76
N ARG A 3 3.93 9.77 17.34
CA ARG A 3 3.97 8.49 18.07
C ARG A 3 5.28 7.72 17.91
N ILE A 4 5.82 7.64 16.69
CA ILE A 4 7.10 6.95 16.43
C ILE A 4 8.26 7.80 16.92
N GLN A 5 8.20 9.12 16.73
CA GLN A 5 9.26 10.05 17.15
C GLN A 5 9.43 10.13 18.67
N ARG A 6 8.41 9.76 19.46
CA ARG A 6 8.53 9.64 20.91
C ARG A 6 9.58 8.61 21.31
N ASP A 7 9.58 7.46 20.65
CA ASP A 7 10.46 6.33 20.99
C ASP A 7 11.72 6.31 20.08
N PHE A 8 11.63 6.92 18.89
CA PHE A 8 12.72 7.05 17.91
C PHE A 8 12.79 8.49 17.36
N PRO A 9 13.45 9.43 18.06
CA PRO A 9 13.43 10.85 17.71
C PRO A 9 13.97 11.19 16.31
N GLN A 10 14.84 10.35 15.77
CA GLN A 10 15.41 10.52 14.43
C GLN A 10 14.54 9.93 13.31
N ALA A 11 13.38 9.35 13.65
CA ALA A 11 12.54 8.67 12.70
C ALA A 11 11.85 9.65 11.74
N GLU A 12 11.86 9.30 10.45
CA GLU A 12 11.36 10.13 9.36
C GLU A 12 10.53 9.32 8.35
N SER A 13 9.47 9.94 7.83
CA SER A 13 8.61 9.31 6.82
C SER A 13 9.27 9.36 5.47
N VAL A 14 9.30 8.22 4.80
CA VAL A 14 9.86 8.07 3.44
C VAL A 14 8.75 7.98 2.38
N HIS A 15 7.54 7.59 2.80
CA HIS A 15 6.31 7.68 2.02
C HIS A 15 5.12 7.93 2.96
N ARG A 16 3.96 8.29 2.38
CA ARG A 16 2.71 8.48 3.13
C ARG A 16 1.63 7.53 2.65
N LEU A 17 0.71 7.23 3.55
CA LEU A 17 -0.56 6.57 3.28
C LEU A 17 -1.67 7.59 3.56
N ASP A 18 -2.72 7.61 2.75
CA ASP A 18 -3.84 8.52 2.98
C ASP A 18 -4.61 8.13 4.25
N MET A 19 -5.24 9.11 4.92
CA MET A 19 -5.86 8.92 6.23
C MET A 19 -6.92 7.80 6.25
N ALA A 20 -7.68 7.66 5.16
CA ALA A 20 -8.73 6.65 5.02
C ALA A 20 -8.20 5.30 4.49
N THR A 21 -6.89 5.16 4.28
CA THR A 21 -6.29 3.94 3.77
C THR A 21 -5.55 3.24 4.89
N SER A 22 -5.97 2.01 5.19
CA SER A 22 -5.19 1.10 6.02
C SER A 22 -4.08 0.44 5.21
N GLY A 23 -2.99 0.05 5.85
CA GLY A 23 -1.97 -0.76 5.18
C GLY A 23 -0.57 -0.59 5.76
N VAL A 24 0.39 -1.09 4.99
CA VAL A 24 1.82 -1.08 5.35
C VAL A 24 2.41 0.31 5.09
N ILE A 25 3.13 0.83 6.09
CA ILE A 25 3.95 2.03 5.98
C ILE A 25 5.38 1.73 6.47
N VAL A 26 6.36 2.20 5.72
CA VAL A 26 7.78 2.13 6.07
C VAL A 26 8.22 3.50 6.56
N VAL A 27 8.94 3.51 7.70
CA VAL A 27 9.50 4.70 8.32
C VAL A 27 11.00 4.47 8.49
N ALA A 28 11.82 5.45 8.14
CA ALA A 28 13.26 5.39 8.36
C ALA A 28 13.56 5.73 9.82
N LEU A 29 14.42 4.97 10.49
CA LEU A 29 14.81 5.23 11.89
C LEU A 29 16.11 6.04 12.02
N ASN A 30 16.83 6.27 10.92
CA ASN A 30 18.05 7.05 10.87
C ASN A 30 18.22 7.75 9.51
N LYS A 31 19.16 8.71 9.44
CA LYS A 31 19.37 9.54 8.24
C LYS A 31 19.90 8.77 7.02
N ALA A 32 20.67 7.71 7.21
CA ALA A 32 21.16 6.90 6.09
C ALA A 32 20.01 6.12 5.43
N ALA A 33 19.17 5.47 6.25
CA ALA A 33 17.98 4.77 5.79
C ALA A 33 16.97 5.73 5.13
N GLU A 34 16.80 6.93 5.67
CA GLU A 34 15.93 7.96 5.07
C GLU A 34 16.35 8.30 3.64
N ARG A 35 17.65 8.53 3.43
CA ARG A 35 18.21 8.88 2.11
C ARG A 35 18.02 7.75 1.11
N GLU A 36 18.36 6.52 1.50
CA GLU A 36 18.26 5.36 0.61
C GLU A 36 16.81 5.03 0.28
N LEU A 37 15.91 4.97 1.27
CA LEU A 37 14.50 4.70 1.02
C LEU A 37 13.87 5.78 0.14
N LYS A 38 14.17 7.06 0.37
CA LYS A 38 13.70 8.15 -0.51
C LYS A 38 14.23 8.00 -1.94
N ARG A 39 15.47 7.52 -2.12
CA ARG A 39 16.03 7.20 -3.45
C ARG A 39 15.22 6.09 -4.12
N GLN A 40 15.00 4.97 -3.44
CA GLN A 40 14.20 3.85 -3.97
C GLN A 40 12.78 4.29 -4.38
N PHE A 41 12.09 5.06 -3.51
CA PHE A 41 10.77 5.61 -3.84
C PHE A 41 10.79 6.56 -5.04
N ARG A 42 11.84 7.37 -5.20
CA ARG A 42 12.03 8.25 -6.36
C ARG A 42 12.26 7.45 -7.64
N GLU A 43 13.04 6.38 -7.57
CA GLU A 43 13.38 5.50 -8.69
C GLU A 43 12.29 4.45 -8.98
N ARG A 44 11.21 4.43 -8.20
CA ARG A 44 10.07 3.50 -8.35
C ARG A 44 10.47 2.03 -8.22
N GLU A 45 11.51 1.74 -7.46
CA GLU A 45 11.94 0.37 -7.16
C GLU A 45 10.92 -0.40 -6.29
N PRO A 46 10.27 0.22 -5.27
CA PRO A 46 9.34 -0.49 -4.42
C PRO A 46 8.08 -0.96 -5.16
N LYS A 47 7.78 -2.26 -5.05
CA LYS A 47 6.55 -2.87 -5.58
C LYS A 47 5.45 -2.73 -4.53
N LYS A 48 4.38 -2.00 -4.85
CA LYS A 48 3.23 -1.78 -3.96
C LYS A 48 1.99 -2.46 -4.52
N GLN A 49 1.31 -3.23 -3.69
CA GLN A 49 0.04 -3.87 -4.02
C GLN A 49 -1.00 -3.47 -2.99
N TYR A 50 -2.19 -3.13 -3.47
CA TYR A 50 -3.34 -2.75 -2.65
C TYR A 50 -4.50 -3.66 -2.99
N VAL A 51 -5.33 -3.93 -1.99
CA VAL A 51 -6.62 -4.58 -2.17
C VAL A 51 -7.72 -3.57 -1.84
N ALA A 52 -8.73 -3.50 -2.70
CA ALA A 52 -9.86 -2.61 -2.51
C ALA A 52 -11.14 -3.28 -3.02
N ARG A 53 -12.25 -3.03 -2.32
CA ARG A 53 -13.59 -3.29 -2.85
C ARG A 53 -14.08 -2.01 -3.52
N VAL A 54 -14.53 -2.15 -4.75
CA VAL A 54 -15.02 -1.02 -5.56
C VAL A 54 -16.50 -1.22 -5.88
N TRP A 55 -17.21 -0.12 -6.09
CA TRP A 55 -18.57 -0.16 -6.61
C TRP A 55 -18.55 -0.39 -8.12
N GLY A 56 -19.42 -1.27 -8.61
CA GLY A 56 -19.53 -1.63 -10.03
C GLY A 56 -18.53 -2.69 -10.49
N HIS A 57 -18.44 -2.88 -11.82
CA HIS A 57 -17.59 -3.88 -12.47
C HIS A 57 -16.51 -3.21 -13.32
N PRO A 58 -15.25 -3.17 -12.86
CA PRO A 58 -14.14 -2.64 -13.66
C PRO A 58 -14.00 -3.42 -14.97
N GLN A 59 -13.89 -2.71 -16.09
CA GLN A 59 -13.60 -3.37 -17.38
C GLN A 59 -12.12 -3.80 -17.41
N PRO A 60 -11.83 -5.07 -17.71
CA PRO A 60 -10.45 -5.52 -17.87
C PRO A 60 -9.86 -4.91 -19.15
N GLY A 61 -8.87 -4.03 -19.03
CA GLY A 61 -8.16 -3.49 -20.20
C GLY A 61 -7.55 -2.10 -20.05
N GLY A 62 -7.94 -1.31 -19.04
CA GLY A 62 -7.25 -0.07 -18.74
C GLY A 62 -5.88 -0.36 -18.14
N ARG A 63 -4.78 -0.11 -18.88
CA ARG A 63 -3.42 -0.20 -18.30
C ARG A 63 -3.35 0.71 -17.08
N PRO A 64 -3.21 0.18 -15.85
CA PRO A 64 -3.04 1.06 -14.72
C PRO A 64 -1.62 1.63 -14.77
N ARG A 65 -1.48 2.91 -15.12
CA ARG A 65 -0.22 3.63 -14.93
C ARG A 65 -0.03 3.86 -13.43
N GLY A 66 0.41 2.84 -12.70
CA GLY A 66 0.94 2.99 -11.34
C GLY A 66 0.27 2.20 -10.21
N PHE A 67 -0.71 1.32 -10.48
CA PHE A 67 -1.30 0.45 -9.45
C PHE A 67 -1.69 -0.90 -10.07
N THR A 68 -0.93 -1.95 -9.80
CA THR A 68 -1.37 -3.30 -10.20
C THR A 68 -2.54 -3.69 -9.30
N ALA A 69 -3.75 -3.42 -9.77
CA ALA A 69 -4.96 -4.03 -9.23
C ALA A 69 -4.98 -5.49 -9.69
N ASP A 70 -4.30 -6.36 -8.96
CA ASP A 70 -4.64 -7.78 -8.99
C ASP A 70 -5.94 -7.93 -8.21
N LEU A 71 -7.04 -7.59 -8.89
CA LEU A 71 -8.40 -7.88 -8.46
C LEU A 71 -8.57 -9.39 -8.61
N ARG A 72 -8.01 -10.18 -7.68
CA ARG A 72 -8.49 -11.53 -7.47
C ARG A 72 -9.94 -11.39 -7.08
N LEU A 73 -10.81 -11.53 -8.08
CA LEU A 73 -12.23 -11.79 -7.90
C LEU A 73 -12.31 -12.85 -6.82
N ALA A 74 -12.85 -12.49 -5.65
CA ALA A 74 -13.25 -13.49 -4.70
C ALA A 74 -14.18 -14.42 -5.47
N GLU A 75 -13.75 -15.67 -5.70
CA GLU A 75 -14.65 -16.67 -6.24
C GLU A 75 -15.89 -16.66 -5.34
N PRO A 76 -17.11 -16.59 -5.89
CA PRO A 76 -18.30 -16.61 -5.07
C PRO A 76 -18.23 -17.90 -4.25
N ALA A 77 -18.21 -17.76 -2.93
CA ALA A 77 -18.38 -18.88 -2.02
C ALA A 77 -19.61 -19.66 -2.52
N LYS A 78 -19.37 -20.89 -2.97
CA LYS A 78 -20.46 -21.79 -3.35
C LYS A 78 -21.41 -21.82 -2.15
N ALA A 79 -22.64 -21.38 -2.38
CA ALA A 79 -23.71 -21.62 -1.43
C ALA A 79 -23.93 -23.13 -1.40
N GLU A 80 -23.20 -23.82 -0.53
CA GLU A 80 -23.47 -25.21 -0.20
C GLU A 80 -24.81 -25.24 0.52
N GLY A 81 -25.74 -26.00 -0.07
CA GLY A 81 -27.11 -26.10 0.35
C GLY A 81 -27.21 -26.57 1.80
N VAL A 82 -27.92 -25.77 2.59
CA VAL A 82 -28.59 -26.26 3.79
C VAL A 82 -30.05 -26.41 3.41
N LEU A 83 -30.42 -27.63 3.00
CA LEU A 83 -31.69 -28.31 3.31
C LEU A 83 -31.43 -29.82 3.27
#